data_AF-A0A927H4Y9-F1
#
_entry.id   AF-A0A927H4Y9-F1
#
_cell.length_a   1.000
_cell.length_b   1.000
_cell.length_c   1.000
_cell.angle_alpha   90.00
_cell.angle_beta   90.00
_cell.angle_gamma   90.00
#
_symmetry.space_group_name_H-M   'P 1'
#
loop_
_entity.id
_entity.type
_entity.pdbx_description
1 polymer ?
#
loop_
_entity_poly.entity_id
_entity_poly.type
_entity_poly.pdbx_seq_one_letter_code
_entity_poly.pdbx_strand_id
1 'polypeptide(L)'
;MAERLTVLVVAFGGMLLYDGLKWRNRISKRDKLIYSVLLLVSLYMGADYALNKDWPDFHMAIDLVIGDLARAIEGYLNVKD
;
A
#
# COMPACT_ATOMS: atom_id res chain seq x y z
N MET A 1 -13.87 5.58 -14.91
CA MET A 1 -14.14 5.74 -13.46
C MET A 1 -14.94 4.57 -12.91
N ALA A 2 -16.19 4.34 -13.35
CA ALA A 2 -17.02 3.24 -12.87
C ALA A 2 -16.39 1.85 -13.09
N GLU A 3 -15.87 1.57 -14.29
CA GLU A 3 -15.19 0.29 -14.61
C GLU A 3 -14.00 0.00 -13.69
N ARG A 4 -13.15 1.01 -13.45
CA ARG A 4 -11.99 0.88 -12.56
C ARG A 4 -12.42 0.57 -11.12
N LEU A 5 -13.46 1.26 -10.63
CA LEU A 5 -14.02 1.01 -9.30
C LEU A 5 -14.64 -0.38 -9.20
N THR A 6 -15.36 -0.83 -10.23
CA THR A 6 -15.94 -2.18 -10.30
C THR A 6 -14.86 -3.26 -10.25
N VAL A 7 -13.78 -3.13 -11.02
CA VAL A 7 -12.66 -4.08 -10.98
C VAL A 7 -12.05 -4.14 -9.59
N LEU A 8 -11.88 -2.99 -8.94
CA LEU A 8 -11.31 -2.88 -7.60
C LEU A 8 -12.20 -3.58 -6.56
N VAL A 9 -13.52 -3.32 -6.58
CA VAL A 9 -14.49 -3.94 -5.68
C VAL A 9 -14.56 -5.46 -5.89
N VAL A 10 -14.54 -5.93 -7.14
CA VAL A 10 -14.59 -7.37 -7.44
C VAL A 10 -13.31 -8.06 -6.99
N ALA A 11 -12.14 -7.47 -7.28
CA ALA A 11 -10.85 -8.06 -6.91
C ALA A 11 -10.65 -8.11 -5.39
N PHE A 12 -10.76 -6.96 -4.71
CA PHE A 12 -10.57 -6.89 -3.26
C PHE A 12 -11.72 -7.57 -2.51
N GLY A 13 -12.95 -7.45 -2.99
CA GLY A 13 -14.10 -8.13 -2.40
C GLY A 13 -13.96 -9.65 -2.48
N GLY A 14 -13.56 -10.19 -3.63
CA GLY A 14 -13.31 -11.62 -3.80
C GLY A 14 -12.17 -12.13 -2.92
N MET A 15 -11.06 -11.38 -2.87
CA MET A 15 -9.92 -11.69 -1.99
C MET A 15 -10.34 -11.70 -0.52
N LEU A 16 -11.02 -10.66 -0.04
CA LEU A 16 -11.43 -10.53 1.37
C LEU A 16 -12.46 -11.58 1.77
N LEU A 17 -13.37 -11.97 0.88
CA LEU A 17 -14.30 -13.07 1.11
C LEU A 17 -13.55 -14.41 1.22
N TYR A 18 -12.63 -14.68 0.30
CA TYR A 18 -11.82 -15.90 0.34
C TYR A 18 -10.95 -15.97 1.61
N ASP A 19 -10.24 -14.89 1.92
CA ASP A 19 -9.35 -14.83 3.07
C ASP A 19 -10.14 -14.87 4.38
N GLY A 20 -11.28 -14.18 4.44
CA GLY A 20 -12.19 -14.19 5.58
C GLY A 20 -12.79 -15.57 5.85
N LEU A 21 -13.05 -16.38 4.82
CA LEU A 21 -13.52 -17.76 4.99
C LEU A 21 -12.39 -18.72 5.37
N LYS A 22 -11.21 -18.59 4.75
CA LYS A 22 -10.12 -19.55 4.89
C LYS A 22 -9.24 -19.32 6.12
N TRP A 23 -9.00 -18.07 6.53
CA TRP A 23 -7.98 -17.73 7.52
C TRP A 23 -8.53 -17.21 8.85
N ARG A 24 -9.87 -17.12 9.00
CA ARG A 24 -10.56 -16.52 10.16
C ARG A 24 -9.99 -16.89 11.54
N ASN A 25 -9.57 -18.15 11.70
CA ASN A 25 -9.06 -18.69 12.97
C ASN A 25 -7.63 -19.26 12.89
N ARG A 26 -6.90 -19.09 11.77
CA ARG A 26 -5.56 -19.70 11.57
C ARG A 26 -4.40 -18.71 11.60
N ILE A 27 -4.67 -17.42 11.73
CA ILE A 27 -3.68 -16.33 11.66
C ILE A 27 -3.29 -15.84 13.06
N SER A 28 -2.00 -15.59 13.29
CA SER A 28 -1.54 -14.95 14.52
C SER A 28 -1.94 -13.46 14.55
N LYS A 29 -2.04 -12.86 15.75
CA LYS A 29 -2.38 -11.44 15.88
C LYS A 29 -1.39 -10.51 15.16
N ARG A 30 -0.10 -10.90 15.10
CA ARG A 30 0.94 -10.16 14.37
C ARG A 30 0.73 -10.20 12.87
N ASP A 31 0.51 -11.40 12.33
CA ASP A 31 0.29 -11.57 10.89
C ASP A 31 -0.99 -10.87 10.44
N LYS A 32 -2.03 -10.85 11.29
CA LYS A 32 -3.25 -10.09 11.05
C LYS A 32 -2.99 -8.59 10.95
N LEU A 33 -2.13 -8.06 11.81
CA LEU A 33 -1.80 -6.64 11.80
C LEU A 33 -1.01 -6.26 10.55
N ILE A 34 0.01 -7.06 10.20
CA ILE A 34 0.81 -6.86 8.97
C ILE A 34 -0.08 -6.95 7.74
N TYR A 35 -0.92 -7.98 7.65
CA TYR A 35 -1.88 -8.15 6.56
C TYR A 35 -2.82 -6.95 6.45
N SER A 36 -3.40 -6.49 7.57
CA SER A 36 -4.28 -5.31 7.57
C SER A 36 -3.57 -4.05 7.08
N VAL A 37 -2.31 -3.83 7.46
CA VAL A 37 -1.53 -2.68 6.98
C VAL A 37 -1.31 -2.79 5.46
N LEU A 38 -0.86 -3.95 4.98
CA LEU A 38 -0.65 -4.18 3.54
C LEU A 38 -1.93 -4.03 2.73
N LEU A 39 -3.05 -4.54 3.25
CA LEU A 39 -4.37 -4.40 2.64
C LEU A 39 -4.77 -2.93 2.53
N LEU A 40 -4.62 -2.15 3.61
CA LEU A 40 -4.96 -0.72 3.62
C LEU A 40 -4.11 0.08 2.62
N VAL A 41 -2.81 -0.17 2.56
CA VAL A 41 -1.91 0.45 1.57
C VAL A 41 -2.35 0.12 0.15
N SER A 42 -2.63 -1.16 -0.12
CA SER A 42 -3.05 -1.61 -1.45
C SER A 42 -4.40 -1.01 -1.87
N LEU A 43 -5.32 -0.88 -0.92
CA LEU A 43 -6.65 -0.33 -1.16
C LEU A 43 -6.59 1.19 -1.41
N TYR A 44 -5.70 1.90 -0.71
CA TYR A 44 -5.40 3.30 -0.99
C TYR A 44 -4.85 3.49 -2.40
N MET A 45 -3.80 2.74 -2.79
CA MET A 45 -3.20 2.86 -4.12
C MET A 45 -4.19 2.49 -5.23
N GLY A 46 -5.01 1.46 -5.00
CA GLY A 46 -6.09 1.11 -5.90
C GLY A 46 -7.11 2.25 -6.03
N ALA A 47 -7.51 2.84 -4.91
CA ALA A 47 -8.49 3.94 -4.91
C ALA A 47 -7.95 5.18 -5.61
N ASP A 48 -6.68 5.52 -5.40
CA ASP A 48 -5.97 6.59 -6.09
C ASP A 48 -5.98 6.37 -7.62
N TYR A 49 -5.59 5.17 -8.07
CA TYR A 49 -5.65 4.77 -9.48
C TYR A 49 -7.07 4.82 -10.07
N ALA A 50 -8.08 4.36 -9.31
CA ALA A 50 -9.45 4.29 -9.78
C ALA A 50 -10.13 5.67 -9.84
N LEU A 51 -9.80 6.56 -8.90
CA LEU A 51 -10.35 7.91 -8.78
C LEU A 51 -9.56 8.93 -9.60
N ASN A 52 -8.35 8.60 -10.06
CA ASN A 52 -7.53 9.43 -10.95
C ASN A 52 -7.47 10.90 -10.46
N LYS A 53 -7.34 11.04 -9.15
CA LYS A 53 -7.44 12.29 -8.40
C LYS A 53 -6.08 12.45 -7.73
N ASP A 54 -5.48 13.64 -7.81
CA ASP A 54 -4.16 13.91 -7.20
C ASP A 54 -4.28 13.90 -5.66
N TRP A 55 -4.35 12.70 -5.06
CA TRP A 55 -4.27 12.56 -3.62
C TRP A 55 -2.82 12.77 -3.16
N PRO A 56 -2.59 13.07 -1.87
CA PRO A 56 -1.25 13.16 -1.33
C PRO A 56 -0.50 11.86 -1.63
N ASP A 57 0.49 11.96 -2.49
CA ASP A 57 1.14 10.78 -3.04
C ASP A 57 1.78 9.94 -1.92
N PHE A 58 1.71 8.61 -2.01
CA PHE A 58 2.35 7.72 -1.01
C PHE A 58 3.86 7.98 -0.93
N HIS A 59 4.43 8.51 -2.02
CA HIS A 59 5.78 9.03 -2.08
C HIS A 59 6.07 10.09 -1.02
N MET A 60 5.14 10.97 -0.65
CA MET A 60 5.38 11.93 0.45
C MET A 60 5.51 11.24 1.81
N ALA A 61 4.72 10.20 2.06
CA ALA A 61 4.82 9.44 3.30
C ALA A 61 6.09 8.59 3.34
N ILE A 62 6.48 8.00 2.20
CA ILE A 62 7.74 7.25 2.07
C ILE A 62 8.94 8.19 2.17
N ASP A 63 8.90 9.36 1.54
CA ASP A 63 9.95 10.38 1.64
C ASP A 63 10.07 10.93 3.06
N LEU A 64 8.98 11.04 3.83
CA LEU A 64 9.06 11.42 5.24
C LEU A 64 9.80 10.36 6.07
N VAL A 65 9.59 9.07 5.77
CA VAL A 65 10.15 7.96 6.57
C VAL A 65 11.56 7.59 6.10
N ILE A 66 11.83 7.66 4.80
CA ILE A 66 13.03 7.12 4.15
C ILE A 66 13.82 8.23 3.44
N GLY A 67 13.26 9.41 3.21
CA GLY A 67 13.92 10.49 2.45
C GLY A 67 15.19 10.99 3.11
N ASP A 68 15.25 11.06 4.44
CA ASP A 68 16.48 11.41 5.15
C ASP A 68 17.57 10.34 4.97
N LEU A 69 17.19 9.06 4.94
CA LEU A 69 18.11 7.96 4.65
C LEU A 69 18.59 8.01 3.19
N ALA A 70 17.68 8.30 2.24
CA ALA A 70 18.00 8.42 0.83
C ALA A 70 18.98 9.58 0.56
N ARG A 71 18.77 10.74 1.19
CA ARG A 71 19.69 11.89 1.11
C ARG A 71 21.05 11.60 1.73
N ALA A 72 21.10 10.82 2.82
CA ALA A 72 22.35 10.40 3.42
C ALA A 72 23.17 9.46 2.49
N ILE A 73 22.49 8.54 1.80
CA ILE A 73 23.12 7.65 0.81
C ILE A 73 23.60 8.45 -0.40
N GLU A 74 22.78 9.36 -0.91
CA GLU A 74 23.14 10.24 -2.02
C GLU A 74 24.34 11.12 -1.65
N GLY A 75 24.37 11.69 -0.45
CA GLY A 75 25.50 12.47 0.07
C GLY A 75 26.78 11.64 0.19
N TYR A 76 26.68 10.35 0.51
CA TYR A 76 27.83 9.44 0.55
C TYR A 76 28.35 9.07 -0.85
N LEU A 77 27.44 8.84 -1.80
CA LEU A 77 27.79 8.44 -3.18
C LEU A 77 28.23 9.61 -4.05
N ASN A 78 27.82 10.84 -3.73
CA ASN A 78 28.09 12.05 -4.51
C ASN A 78 29.27 12.86 -3.94
N VAL A 79 30.04 12.30 -3.01
CA VAL A 79 31.39 12.81 -2.71
C VAL A 79 32.27 12.51 -3.91
N LYS A 80 32.32 13.47 -4.84
CA LYS A 80 33.31 13.51 -5.91
C LYS A 80 34.71 13.51 -5.30
N ASP A 81 35.55 12.60 -5.80
CA ASP A 81 37.01 12.82 -5.85
C ASP A 81 37.34 14.12 -6.62
#